data_AF-A0A436BWA1-F1
#
_entry.id   AF-A0A436BWA1-F1
#
_cell.length_a   1.000
_cell.length_b   1.000
_cell.length_c   1.000
_cell.angle_alpha   90.00
_cell.angle_beta   90.00
_cell.angle_gamma   90.00
#
_symmetry.space_group_name_H-M   'P 1'
#
loop_
_entity.id
_entity.type
_entity.pdbx_description
1 polymer ?
#
loop_
_entity_poly.entity_id
_entity_poly.type
_entity_poly.pdbx_seq_one_letter_code
_entity_poly.pdbx_strand_id
1 'polypeptide(L)'
;MLLSPKTRLIAAFDHRDIFIDPDPDMAASMAERERMFALPRSSWQDYDKTKLSEGGIIVSRNQKSITLPAAAAAAIGLAKTTATPVEIMTAILKAPVDLLWFGGIGTYLRASTETNAEVGDRANDAIRITALDVRAKVIGEGANLGVTQRARIEFGMNGGRCNSDAIDNSGGVNCSDVEVNIKIALASAMRKGSLTRPARNKLLAEMTEEVGSLVLSNNYQQTLALSIARKRGLADIAHQSRFMTALEARGLLDRAVETLPSPAALAEREARGEPLTRAELGVLLAYAKIVLFSDIVASDVPDDAHFDRDLMGYFPDQMAKKYAAEIHGHRLRREIITRVVANDLVNRGGPSFVNRLQEATGRTAADVVRTFAVVRDGFALPALYREIDALDNQIDGQVQLDLYQMVSRLIYVTSGWYLKNDAGTAPLSQRIAELQEARKALEPKLVSLLPAFSRERIEEKRHGLF
;
A
#
# COMPACT_ATOMS: atom_id res chain seq x y z
N MET A 1 -1.83 2.78 17.14
CA MET A 1 -0.36 3.03 17.23
C MET A 1 0.31 2.17 18.31
N LEU A 2 0.08 0.84 18.34
CA LEU A 2 0.70 -0.06 19.34
C LEU A 2 1.74 -1.01 18.72
N LEU A 3 2.04 -0.85 17.43
CA LEU A 3 2.87 -1.76 16.67
C LEU A 3 4.32 -1.26 16.49
N SER A 4 4.71 -0.19 17.20
CA SER A 4 6.07 0.33 17.16
C SER A 4 6.51 0.82 18.54
N PRO A 5 7.55 0.20 19.14
CA PRO A 5 8.12 0.63 20.42
C PRO A 5 8.96 1.90 20.32
N LYS A 6 9.05 2.51 19.13
CA LYS A 6 9.79 3.74 18.88
C LYS A 6 8.89 4.97 18.74
N THR A 7 7.58 4.82 18.92
CA THR A 7 6.63 5.93 18.80
C THR A 7 6.69 6.82 20.05
N ARG A 8 7.07 8.09 19.87
CA ARG A 8 6.86 9.16 20.85
C ARG A 8 5.55 9.88 20.52
N LEU A 9 4.46 9.56 21.22
CA LEU A 9 3.16 10.20 20.99
C LEU A 9 3.13 11.57 21.68
N ILE A 10 3.46 12.61 20.92
CA ILE A 10 3.55 13.98 21.47
C ILE A 10 2.19 14.62 21.71
N ALA A 11 1.21 14.34 20.85
CA ALA A 11 -0.13 14.89 20.98
C ALA A 11 -1.19 13.99 20.36
N ALA A 12 -2.40 14.05 20.90
CA ALA A 12 -3.60 13.46 20.33
C ALA A 12 -4.83 14.27 20.76
N PHE A 13 -5.90 14.21 19.99
CA PHE A 13 -7.19 14.73 20.42
C PHE A 13 -8.32 13.87 19.88
N ASP A 14 -9.45 13.90 20.58
CA ASP A 14 -10.69 13.30 20.10
C ASP A 14 -11.88 14.26 20.31
N HIS A 15 -13.09 13.71 20.39
CA HIS A 15 -14.30 14.47 20.61
C HIS A 15 -14.46 14.97 22.07
N ARG A 16 -13.66 14.46 23.02
CA ARG A 16 -13.77 14.72 24.46
C ARG A 16 -12.56 15.47 25.01
N ASP A 17 -11.36 15.03 24.61
CA ASP A 17 -10.12 15.33 25.30
C ASP A 17 -9.00 15.73 24.32
N ILE A 18 -8.05 16.51 24.84
CA ILE A 18 -6.77 16.83 24.22
C ILE A 18 -5.68 16.27 25.13
N PHE A 19 -4.80 15.46 24.56
CA PHE A 19 -3.61 14.88 25.17
C PHE A 19 -2.37 15.56 24.58
N ILE A 20 -1.46 16.03 25.42
CA ILE A 20 -0.15 16.54 25.01
C ILE A 20 0.89 16.02 26.00
N ASP A 21 1.93 15.37 25.49
CA ASP A 21 3.07 14.89 26.26
C ASP A 21 4.36 15.37 25.57
N PRO A 22 5.09 16.35 26.13
CA PRO A 22 6.18 17.00 25.43
C PRO A 22 7.41 16.10 25.23
N ASP A 23 7.67 15.16 26.14
CA ASP A 23 8.82 14.25 26.07
C ASP A 23 8.50 12.83 26.59
N PRO A 24 7.57 12.09 25.95
CA PRO A 24 7.11 10.80 26.43
C PRO A 24 8.25 9.77 26.42
N ASP A 25 8.39 9.03 27.53
CA ASP A 25 9.19 7.80 27.53
C ASP A 25 8.51 6.76 26.64
N MET A 26 9.24 6.25 25.64
CA MET A 26 8.66 5.37 24.61
C MET A 26 8.13 4.06 25.19
N ALA A 27 8.83 3.46 26.15
CA ALA A 27 8.46 2.16 26.71
C ALA A 27 7.28 2.29 27.68
N ALA A 28 7.36 3.23 28.64
CA ALA A 28 6.32 3.47 29.63
C ALA A 28 5.02 3.96 28.97
N SER A 29 5.11 4.89 28.02
CA SER A 29 3.94 5.40 27.31
C SER A 29 3.32 4.38 26.37
N MET A 30 4.10 3.43 25.83
CA MET A 30 3.55 2.31 25.06
C MET A 30 2.81 1.33 25.96
N ALA A 31 3.42 0.89 27.06
CA ALA A 31 2.78 -0.01 28.02
C ALA A 31 1.47 0.57 28.56
N GLU A 32 1.42 1.89 28.82
CA GLU A 32 0.21 2.56 29.26
C GLU A 32 -0.88 2.60 28.18
N ARG A 33 -0.52 2.85 26.92
CA ARG A 33 -1.47 2.79 25.80
C ARG A 33 -1.98 1.36 25.55
N GLU A 34 -1.17 0.34 25.76
CA GLU A 34 -1.60 -1.07 25.70
C GLU A 34 -2.60 -1.39 26.81
N ARG A 35 -2.32 -0.96 28.04
CA ARG A 35 -3.25 -1.09 29.17
C ARG A 35 -4.59 -0.42 28.85
N MET A 36 -4.58 0.82 28.35
CA MET A 36 -5.79 1.53 27.95
C MET A 36 -6.56 0.84 26.82
N PHE A 37 -5.84 0.25 25.85
CA PHE A 37 -6.45 -0.50 24.76
C PHE A 37 -7.17 -1.77 25.24
N ALA A 38 -6.65 -2.42 26.28
CA ALA A 38 -7.27 -3.61 26.87
C ALA A 38 -8.52 -3.29 27.73
N LEU A 39 -8.82 -2.02 28.00
CA LEU A 39 -10.03 -1.63 28.74
C LEU A 39 -11.28 -1.85 27.88
N PRO A 40 -12.41 -2.31 28.45
CA PRO A 40 -13.66 -2.46 27.71
C PRO A 40 -14.18 -1.16 27.09
N ARG A 41 -13.88 -0.03 27.75
CA ARG A 41 -14.08 1.34 27.25
C ARG A 41 -12.93 2.18 27.80
N SER A 42 -12.38 3.06 26.97
CA SER A 42 -11.32 3.98 27.37
C SER A 42 -11.54 5.36 26.80
N SER A 43 -10.91 6.34 27.44
CA SER A 43 -10.79 7.74 27.09
C SER A 43 -9.42 8.24 27.50
N TRP A 44 -8.97 9.38 26.99
CA TRP A 44 -7.69 9.95 27.43
C TRP A 44 -7.65 10.25 28.93
N GLN A 45 -8.80 10.47 29.58
CA GLN A 45 -8.86 10.63 31.04
C GLN A 45 -8.52 9.35 31.82
N ASP A 46 -8.59 8.17 31.18
CA ASP A 46 -8.18 6.90 31.80
C ASP A 46 -6.67 6.68 31.77
N TYR A 47 -5.91 7.53 31.06
CA TYR A 47 -4.44 7.47 31.00
C TYR A 47 -3.84 7.77 32.37
N ASP A 48 -2.93 6.91 32.84
CA ASP A 48 -2.17 7.12 34.07
C ASP A 48 -1.25 8.34 33.92
N LYS A 49 -1.69 9.47 34.49
CA LYS A 49 -0.98 10.75 34.41
C LYS A 49 0.41 10.71 35.06
N THR A 50 0.72 9.72 35.90
CA THR A 50 2.08 9.53 36.44
C THR A 50 3.08 9.05 35.38
N LYS A 51 2.60 8.62 34.20
CA LYS A 51 3.41 8.21 33.04
C LYS A 51 3.68 9.33 32.05
N LEU A 52 3.01 10.48 32.20
CA LEU A 52 3.29 11.66 31.40
C LEU A 52 4.66 12.21 31.76
N SER A 53 5.36 12.77 30.77
CA SER A 53 6.58 13.52 31.04
C SER A 53 6.29 14.83 31.78
N GLU A 54 7.35 15.49 32.26
CA GLU A 54 7.23 16.79 32.91
C GLU A 54 6.56 17.81 31.97
N GLY A 55 5.46 18.41 32.43
CA GLY A 55 4.66 19.34 31.63
C GLY A 55 3.64 18.68 30.71
N GLY A 56 3.51 17.35 30.71
CA GLY A 56 2.44 16.64 30.04
C GLY A 56 1.06 16.94 30.65
N ILE A 57 0.01 16.94 29.83
CA ILE A 57 -1.32 17.33 30.23
C ILE A 57 -2.41 16.62 29.43
N ILE A 58 -3.54 16.34 30.10
CA ILE A 58 -4.77 15.83 29.50
C ILE A 58 -5.91 16.72 29.97
N VAL A 59 -6.60 17.36 29.03
CA VAL A 59 -7.65 18.36 29.29
C VAL A 59 -8.89 18.10 28.46
N SER A 60 -10.05 18.51 28.97
CA SER A 60 -11.30 18.41 28.21
C SER A 60 -11.35 19.48 27.11
N ARG A 61 -11.76 19.06 25.91
CA ARG A 61 -12.05 19.93 24.76
C ARG A 61 -13.22 20.89 25.01
N ASN A 62 -14.06 20.66 26.02
CA ASN A 62 -15.21 21.50 26.33
C ASN A 62 -14.87 22.75 27.15
N GLN A 63 -13.62 22.93 27.57
CA GLN A 63 -13.20 24.12 28.29
C GLN A 63 -13.20 25.35 27.37
N LYS A 64 -13.59 26.52 27.89
CA LYS A 64 -13.56 27.79 27.12
C LYS A 64 -12.13 28.26 26.82
N SER A 65 -11.20 27.96 27.73
CA SER A 65 -9.80 28.34 27.66
C SER A 65 -8.99 27.34 28.48
N ILE A 66 -7.80 27.00 27.99
CA ILE A 66 -6.88 26.05 28.59
C ILE A 66 -5.53 26.76 28.74
N THR A 67 -4.93 26.67 29.94
CA THR A 67 -3.54 27.08 30.16
C THR A 67 -2.64 25.85 30.12
N LEU A 68 -1.86 25.74 29.05
CA LEU A 68 -0.87 24.68 28.85
C LEU A 68 0.42 25.01 29.62
N PRO A 69 1.08 23.99 30.21
CA PRO A 69 2.49 24.11 30.59
C PRO A 69 3.34 24.58 29.40
N ALA A 70 4.40 25.34 29.69
CA ALA A 70 5.26 25.91 28.64
C ALA A 70 5.86 24.83 27.72
N ALA A 71 6.29 23.69 28.29
CA ALA A 71 6.82 22.56 27.53
C ALA A 71 5.76 21.95 26.58
N ALA A 72 4.52 21.77 27.03
CA ALA A 72 3.42 21.26 26.20
C ALA A 72 3.08 22.22 25.04
N ALA A 73 3.01 23.53 25.30
CA ALA A 73 2.79 24.52 24.25
C ALA A 73 3.92 24.50 23.21
N ALA A 74 5.17 24.43 23.66
CA ALA A 74 6.34 24.35 22.78
C ALA A 74 6.34 23.08 21.91
N ALA A 75 5.97 21.92 22.49
CA ALA A 75 5.97 20.64 21.78
C ALA A 75 5.02 20.60 20.56
N ILE A 76 3.92 21.34 20.61
CA ILE A 76 2.99 21.49 19.47
C ILE A 76 3.25 22.76 18.64
N GLY A 77 4.26 23.56 19.03
CA GLY A 77 4.64 24.80 18.34
C GLY A 77 3.67 25.96 18.57
N LEU A 78 2.99 26.02 19.72
CA LEU A 78 2.11 27.10 20.12
C LEU A 78 2.91 28.17 20.90
N ALA A 79 2.90 29.42 20.42
CA ALA A 79 3.70 30.51 20.99
C ALA A 79 3.19 31.05 22.33
N LYS A 80 1.93 30.78 22.68
CA LYS A 80 1.27 31.21 23.92
C LYS A 80 0.88 30.00 24.77
N THR A 81 0.73 30.20 26.07
CA THR A 81 0.36 29.12 27.01
C THR A 81 -1.15 29.06 27.26
N THR A 82 -1.88 30.18 27.16
CA THR A 82 -3.34 30.19 27.30
C THR A 82 -4.01 30.29 25.93
N ALA A 83 -4.84 29.31 25.59
CA ALA A 83 -5.48 29.19 24.28
C ALA A 83 -6.84 28.48 24.36
N THR A 84 -7.67 28.67 23.35
CA THR A 84 -8.90 27.88 23.18
C THR A 84 -8.58 26.47 22.69
N PRO A 85 -9.47 25.47 22.92
CA PRO A 85 -9.30 24.12 22.36
C PRO A 85 -9.11 24.11 20.83
N VAL A 86 -9.78 25.01 20.12
CA VAL A 86 -9.66 25.15 18.65
C VAL A 86 -8.25 25.55 18.25
N GLU A 87 -7.66 26.53 18.92
CA GLU A 87 -6.28 26.96 18.67
C GLU A 87 -5.27 25.85 18.98
N ILE A 88 -5.50 25.08 20.05
CA ILE A 88 -4.64 23.95 20.43
C ILE A 88 -4.71 22.82 19.39
N MET A 89 -5.91 22.40 18.98
CA MET A 89 -6.08 21.36 17.95
C MET A 89 -5.47 21.79 16.61
N THR A 90 -5.66 23.06 16.23
CA THR A 90 -5.02 23.63 15.02
C THR A 90 -3.49 23.59 15.14
N ALA A 91 -2.93 23.93 16.31
CA ALA A 91 -1.49 23.82 16.55
C ALA A 91 -0.99 22.37 16.49
N ILE A 92 -1.75 21.41 17.01
CA ILE A 92 -1.43 19.96 16.90
C ILE A 92 -1.36 19.54 15.42
N LEU A 93 -2.33 19.93 14.58
CA LEU A 93 -2.31 19.60 13.14
C LEU A 93 -1.10 20.23 12.41
N LYS A 94 -0.58 21.35 12.93
CA LYS A 94 0.61 22.04 12.41
C LYS A 94 1.90 21.62 13.15
N ALA A 95 1.88 20.68 14.08
CA ALA A 95 3.04 20.37 14.92
C ALA A 95 4.23 19.86 14.09
N PRO A 96 5.49 20.19 14.47
CA PRO A 96 6.68 19.72 13.78
C PRO A 96 7.02 18.27 14.19
N VAL A 97 6.32 17.30 13.63
CA VAL A 97 6.43 15.87 13.97
C VAL A 97 6.89 15.04 12.76
N ASP A 98 7.36 13.81 12.99
CA ASP A 98 7.68 12.92 11.88
C ASP A 98 6.40 12.35 11.21
N LEU A 99 5.37 12.05 12.01
CA LEU A 99 4.14 11.40 11.56
C LEU A 99 2.90 12.13 12.11
N LEU A 100 2.00 12.53 11.21
CA LEU A 100 0.62 12.91 11.53
C LEU A 100 -0.31 11.75 11.16
N TRP A 101 -1.04 11.22 12.13
CA TRP A 101 -1.91 10.04 11.94
C TRP A 101 -3.39 10.39 12.15
N PHE A 102 -4.21 10.20 11.12
CA PHE A 102 -5.65 10.37 11.22
C PHE A 102 -6.32 9.06 11.63
N GLY A 103 -6.73 8.97 12.90
CA GLY A 103 -7.44 7.80 13.45
C GLY A 103 -8.95 8.01 13.66
N GLY A 104 -9.45 9.22 13.45
CA GLY A 104 -10.86 9.59 13.61
C GLY A 104 -11.49 10.09 12.31
N ILE A 105 -12.82 10.02 12.24
CA ILE A 105 -13.58 10.50 11.07
C ILE A 105 -13.57 12.03 11.05
N GLY A 106 -13.28 12.61 9.88
CA GLY A 106 -13.34 14.04 9.64
C GLY A 106 -12.27 14.51 8.65
N THR A 107 -12.53 15.59 7.93
CA THR A 107 -11.56 16.17 6.97
C THR A 107 -10.87 17.38 7.58
N TYR A 108 -9.64 17.15 8.04
CA TYR A 108 -8.83 18.10 8.79
C TYR A 108 -7.89 18.94 7.90
N LEU A 109 -7.55 18.43 6.71
CA LEU A 109 -6.63 19.08 5.78
C LEU A 109 -7.31 19.29 4.43
N ARG A 110 -7.16 20.51 3.89
CA ARG A 110 -7.54 20.87 2.51
C ARG A 110 -6.36 21.49 1.76
N ALA A 111 -6.43 21.55 0.44
CA ALA A 111 -5.47 22.31 -0.34
C ALA A 111 -5.66 23.81 -0.07
N SER A 112 -4.60 24.59 -0.27
CA SER A 112 -4.66 26.06 -0.25
C SER A 112 -5.67 26.62 -1.26
N THR A 113 -5.92 25.86 -2.33
CA THR A 113 -6.84 26.18 -3.43
C THR A 113 -8.28 25.69 -3.23
N GLU A 114 -8.59 25.11 -2.07
CA GLU A 114 -9.94 24.71 -1.66
C GLU A 114 -10.47 25.63 -0.56
N THR A 115 -11.77 25.84 -0.51
CA THR A 115 -12.47 26.50 0.59
C THR A 115 -13.04 25.46 1.56
N ASN A 116 -13.33 25.86 2.79
CA ASN A 116 -14.00 24.96 3.74
C ASN A 116 -15.39 24.50 3.24
N ALA A 117 -16.10 25.35 2.49
CA ALA A 117 -17.41 25.03 1.94
C ALA A 117 -17.34 23.90 0.89
N GLU A 118 -16.30 23.86 0.07
CA GLU A 118 -16.08 22.81 -0.94
C GLU A 118 -15.77 21.45 -0.32
N VAL A 119 -15.15 21.41 0.87
CA VAL A 119 -14.82 20.16 1.57
C VAL A 119 -16.05 19.44 2.09
N GLY A 120 -17.09 20.17 2.50
CA GLY A 120 -18.37 19.59 2.92
C GLY A 120 -18.43 19.05 4.36
N ASP A 121 -17.34 19.10 5.14
CA ASP A 121 -17.31 18.68 6.54
C ASP A 121 -17.34 19.87 7.51
N ARG A 122 -18.53 20.37 7.83
CA ARG A 122 -18.69 21.54 8.72
C ARG A 122 -18.19 21.32 10.14
N ALA A 123 -18.11 20.07 10.62
CA ALA A 123 -17.75 19.78 12.00
C ALA A 123 -16.28 20.13 12.30
N ASN A 124 -15.43 20.10 11.27
CA ASN A 124 -14.00 20.39 11.40
C ASN A 124 -13.59 21.74 10.80
N ASP A 125 -14.52 22.56 10.29
CA ASP A 125 -14.21 23.86 9.66
C ASP A 125 -13.34 24.77 10.53
N ALA A 126 -13.62 24.80 11.84
CA ALA A 126 -12.92 25.66 12.79
C ALA A 126 -11.46 25.26 13.04
N ILE A 127 -11.10 24.00 12.79
CA ILE A 127 -9.75 23.45 13.02
C ILE A 127 -9.04 23.06 11.72
N ARG A 128 -9.74 23.09 10.58
CA ARG A 128 -9.20 22.67 9.29
C ARG A 128 -8.05 23.58 8.88
N ILE A 129 -6.93 22.97 8.49
CA ILE A 129 -5.73 23.68 8.01
C ILE A 129 -5.47 23.42 6.54
N THR A 130 -4.59 24.23 5.94
CA THR A 130 -4.11 23.99 4.58
C THR A 130 -2.95 22.99 4.59
N ALA A 131 -2.76 22.24 3.51
CA ALA A 131 -1.64 21.30 3.41
C ALA A 131 -0.27 22.00 3.46
N LEU A 132 -0.19 23.27 3.05
CA LEU A 132 1.02 24.11 3.18
C LEU A 132 1.40 24.42 4.65
N ASP A 133 0.44 24.35 5.57
CA ASP A 133 0.69 24.57 6.99
C ASP A 133 1.23 23.31 7.71
N VAL A 134 1.19 22.16 7.05
CA VAL A 134 1.57 20.88 7.65
C VAL A 134 3.09 20.79 7.72
N ARG A 135 3.62 20.64 8.94
CA ARG A 135 5.05 20.44 9.21
C ARG A 135 5.44 18.99 9.43
N ALA A 136 4.47 18.07 9.37
CA ALA A 136 4.74 16.64 9.46
C ALA A 136 5.53 16.15 8.23
N LYS A 137 6.44 15.18 8.41
CA LYS A 137 7.15 14.56 7.26
C LYS A 137 6.28 13.54 6.53
N VAL A 138 5.46 12.82 7.28
CA VAL A 138 4.58 11.76 6.80
C VAL A 138 3.16 11.98 7.32
N ILE A 139 2.17 11.74 6.46
CA ILE A 139 0.77 11.61 6.86
C ILE A 139 0.35 10.16 6.65
N GLY A 140 -0.26 9.56 7.66
CA GLY A 140 -0.94 8.27 7.57
C GLY A 140 -2.45 8.43 7.84
N GLU A 141 -3.28 7.85 6.97
CA GLU A 141 -4.74 7.91 7.10
C GLU A 141 -5.33 6.56 7.51
N GLY A 142 -5.44 6.34 8.82
CA GLY A 142 -6.12 5.17 9.38
C GLY A 142 -7.65 5.26 9.32
N ALA A 143 -8.21 6.47 9.26
CA ALA A 143 -9.62 6.74 9.03
C ALA A 143 -9.85 7.28 7.60
N ASN A 144 -11.10 7.28 7.15
CA ASN A 144 -11.45 7.80 5.83
C ASN A 144 -11.49 9.33 5.82
N LEU A 145 -11.00 9.89 4.72
CA LEU A 145 -11.11 11.31 4.34
C LEU A 145 -10.51 12.28 5.36
N GLY A 146 -9.39 11.91 6.00
CA GLY A 146 -8.62 12.82 6.86
C GLY A 146 -8.09 14.04 6.11
N VAL A 147 -7.76 13.83 4.84
CA VAL A 147 -7.13 14.78 3.93
C VAL A 147 -7.86 14.77 2.59
N THR A 148 -8.20 15.93 2.01
CA THR A 148 -8.75 15.96 0.65
C THR A 148 -7.72 15.46 -0.37
N GLN A 149 -8.18 14.96 -1.53
CA GLN A 149 -7.25 14.50 -2.56
C GLN A 149 -6.32 15.62 -3.05
N ARG A 150 -6.84 16.86 -3.22
CA ARG A 150 -6.03 18.03 -3.58
C ARG A 150 -4.99 18.36 -2.50
N ALA A 151 -5.34 18.23 -1.22
CA ALA A 151 -4.41 18.43 -0.12
C ALA A 151 -3.29 17.39 -0.09
N ARG A 152 -3.59 16.11 -0.38
CA ARG A 152 -2.58 15.05 -0.50
C ARG A 152 -1.57 15.36 -1.61
N ILE A 153 -2.06 15.87 -2.74
CA ILE A 153 -1.22 16.28 -3.87
C ILE A 153 -0.36 17.49 -3.49
N GLU A 154 -0.95 18.54 -2.91
CA GLU A 154 -0.22 19.74 -2.45
C GLU A 154 0.85 19.42 -1.40
N PHE A 155 0.53 18.57 -0.42
CA PHE A 155 1.48 18.09 0.57
C PHE A 155 2.63 17.30 -0.08
N GLY A 156 2.31 16.41 -1.02
CA GLY A 156 3.28 15.63 -1.76
C GLY A 156 4.20 16.47 -2.66
N MET A 157 3.67 17.53 -3.28
CA MET A 157 4.44 18.50 -4.05
C MET A 157 5.40 19.30 -3.17
N ASN A 158 5.02 19.57 -1.91
CA ASN A 158 5.86 20.25 -0.94
C ASN A 158 6.87 19.32 -0.23
N GLY A 159 7.10 18.10 -0.74
CA GLY A 159 8.07 17.14 -0.21
C GLY A 159 7.55 16.22 0.90
N GLY A 160 6.28 16.37 1.29
CA GLY A 160 5.60 15.47 2.22
C GLY A 160 5.38 14.07 1.63
N ARG A 161 5.17 13.08 2.51
CA ARG A 161 4.85 11.70 2.12
C ARG A 161 3.47 11.32 2.64
N CYS A 162 2.53 11.07 1.75
CA CYS A 162 1.21 10.55 2.10
C CYS A 162 0.74 9.58 1.02
N ASN A 163 0.05 8.53 1.42
CA ASN A 163 -0.84 7.83 0.50
C ASN A 163 -2.26 8.39 0.69
N SER A 164 -3.26 7.80 0.04
CA SER A 164 -4.65 8.02 0.43
C SER A 164 -5.06 7.02 1.52
N ASP A 165 -6.13 7.36 2.22
CA ASP A 165 -6.88 6.44 3.10
C ASP A 165 -7.15 5.08 2.46
N ALA A 166 -7.56 5.04 1.19
CA ALA A 166 -7.80 3.80 0.44
C ALA A 166 -6.57 2.87 0.33
N ILE A 167 -5.37 3.39 0.57
CA ILE A 167 -4.12 2.61 0.64
C ILE A 167 -3.74 2.32 2.10
N ASP A 168 -3.81 3.33 2.98
CA ASP A 168 -3.31 3.22 4.35
C ASP A 168 -4.23 2.41 5.27
N ASN A 169 -5.54 2.39 5.01
CA ASN A 169 -6.53 1.69 5.83
C ASN A 169 -7.19 0.48 5.15
N SER A 170 -6.67 0.03 4.00
CA SER A 170 -7.26 -1.07 3.22
C SER A 170 -7.27 -2.44 3.90
N GLY A 171 -6.55 -2.61 5.01
CA GLY A 171 -6.50 -3.86 5.78
C GLY A 171 -7.87 -4.38 6.22
N GLY A 172 -8.80 -3.49 6.62
CA GLY A 172 -10.14 -3.90 7.05
C GLY A 172 -10.99 -4.49 5.91
N VAL A 173 -10.95 -3.84 4.73
CA VAL A 173 -11.64 -4.33 3.53
C VAL A 173 -11.02 -5.64 3.05
N ASN A 174 -9.69 -5.72 3.05
CA ASN A 174 -8.99 -6.95 2.65
C ASN A 174 -9.30 -8.12 3.59
N CYS A 175 -9.35 -7.90 4.92
CA CYS A 175 -9.73 -8.93 5.88
C CYS A 175 -11.14 -9.45 5.60
N SER A 176 -12.08 -8.55 5.27
CA SER A 176 -13.45 -8.91 4.92
C SER A 176 -13.52 -9.78 3.65
N ASP A 177 -12.73 -9.46 2.61
CA ASP A 177 -12.65 -10.25 1.37
C ASP A 177 -12.14 -11.68 1.63
N VAL A 178 -11.07 -11.80 2.43
CA VAL A 178 -10.51 -13.10 2.85
C VAL A 178 -11.53 -13.90 3.66
N GLU A 179 -12.17 -13.28 4.65
CA GLU A 179 -13.16 -13.94 5.50
C GLU A 179 -14.37 -14.43 4.70
N VAL A 180 -14.90 -13.62 3.78
CA VAL A 180 -16.03 -14.00 2.91
C VAL A 180 -15.67 -15.20 2.04
N ASN A 181 -14.51 -15.19 1.39
CA ASN A 181 -14.08 -16.29 0.53
C ASN A 181 -13.83 -17.58 1.33
N ILE A 182 -13.25 -17.48 2.54
CA ILE A 182 -13.14 -18.64 3.45
C ILE A 182 -14.54 -19.21 3.78
N LYS A 183 -15.50 -18.35 4.11
CA LYS A 183 -16.88 -18.78 4.44
C LYS A 183 -17.55 -19.45 3.24
N ILE A 184 -17.36 -18.94 2.02
CA ILE A 184 -17.95 -19.52 0.80
C ILE A 184 -17.37 -20.92 0.53
N ALA A 185 -16.04 -21.10 0.61
CA ALA A 185 -15.42 -22.41 0.45
C ALA A 185 -15.92 -23.41 1.50
N LEU A 186 -15.91 -23.05 2.79
CA LEU A 186 -16.35 -23.93 3.87
C LEU A 186 -17.86 -24.23 3.83
N ALA A 187 -18.68 -23.35 3.25
CA ALA A 187 -20.11 -23.60 3.10
C ALA A 187 -20.41 -24.88 2.29
N SER A 188 -19.55 -25.25 1.34
CA SER A 188 -19.67 -26.51 0.60
C SER A 188 -19.50 -27.74 1.50
N ALA A 189 -18.43 -27.77 2.31
CA ALA A 189 -18.19 -28.83 3.29
C ALA A 189 -19.30 -28.93 4.34
N MET A 190 -19.85 -27.79 4.76
CA MET A 190 -20.98 -27.73 5.69
C MET A 190 -22.26 -28.33 5.09
N ARG A 191 -22.59 -28.01 3.84
CA ARG A 191 -23.77 -28.58 3.15
C ARG A 191 -23.66 -30.10 2.97
N LYS A 192 -22.45 -30.63 2.78
CA LYS A 192 -22.18 -32.07 2.69
C LYS A 192 -22.18 -32.79 4.07
N GLY A 193 -22.35 -32.05 5.18
CA GLY A 193 -22.30 -32.61 6.54
C GLY A 193 -20.89 -32.91 7.08
N SER A 194 -19.85 -32.76 6.25
CA SER A 194 -18.45 -33.03 6.63
C SER A 194 -17.82 -31.98 7.56
N LEU A 195 -18.48 -30.83 7.76
CA LEU A 195 -18.05 -29.79 8.69
C LEU A 195 -19.26 -29.22 9.45
N THR A 196 -19.26 -29.38 10.78
CA THR A 196 -20.32 -28.80 11.63
C THR A 196 -20.06 -27.31 11.91
N ARG A 197 -21.11 -26.55 12.23
CA ARG A 197 -20.98 -25.12 12.56
C ARG A 197 -20.05 -24.85 13.75
N PRO A 198 -20.08 -25.61 14.87
CA PRO A 198 -19.11 -25.43 15.96
C PRO A 198 -17.66 -25.67 15.52
N ALA A 199 -17.41 -26.74 14.75
CA ALA A 199 -16.07 -27.03 14.23
C ALA A 199 -15.58 -25.95 13.26
N ARG A 200 -16.47 -25.41 12.41
CA ARG A 200 -16.18 -24.28 11.53
C ARG A 200 -15.76 -23.04 12.33
N ASN A 201 -16.52 -22.68 13.36
CA ASN A 201 -16.20 -21.51 14.18
C ASN A 201 -14.84 -21.67 14.88
N LYS A 202 -14.52 -22.88 15.37
CA LYS A 202 -13.21 -23.18 15.94
C LYS A 202 -12.10 -23.00 14.90
N LEU A 203 -12.28 -23.54 13.70
CA LEU A 203 -11.33 -23.39 12.59
C LEU A 203 -11.11 -21.92 12.21
N LEU A 204 -12.17 -21.10 12.13
CA LEU A 204 -12.03 -19.67 11.86
C LEU A 204 -11.18 -18.96 12.92
N ALA A 205 -11.37 -19.28 14.20
CA ALA A 205 -10.58 -18.72 15.28
C ALA A 205 -9.10 -19.16 15.19
N GLU A 206 -8.82 -20.42 14.87
CA GLU A 206 -7.47 -20.96 14.68
C GLU A 206 -6.71 -20.26 13.55
N MET A 207 -7.39 -19.82 12.48
CA MET A 207 -6.77 -19.17 11.31
C MET A 207 -6.54 -17.65 11.47
N THR A 208 -6.87 -17.05 12.61
CA THR A 208 -6.85 -15.58 12.80
C THR A 208 -5.49 -14.95 12.46
N GLU A 209 -4.40 -15.48 13.01
CA GLU A 209 -3.04 -14.95 12.79
C GLU A 209 -2.58 -15.12 11.33
N GLU A 210 -2.95 -16.23 10.70
CA GLU A 210 -2.62 -16.49 9.31
C GLU A 210 -3.38 -15.56 8.36
N VAL A 211 -4.67 -15.34 8.59
CA VAL A 211 -5.46 -14.34 7.85
C VAL A 211 -4.86 -12.94 8.04
N GLY A 212 -4.46 -12.59 9.27
CA GLY A 212 -3.75 -11.35 9.56
C GLY A 212 -2.48 -11.20 8.72
N SER A 213 -1.67 -12.25 8.66
CA SER A 213 -0.42 -12.27 7.89
C SER A 213 -0.65 -12.13 6.37
N LEU A 214 -1.66 -12.81 5.82
CA LEU A 214 -2.04 -12.69 4.40
C LEU A 214 -2.49 -11.26 4.05
N VAL A 215 -3.32 -10.66 4.91
CA VAL A 215 -3.79 -9.28 4.76
C VAL A 215 -2.61 -8.31 4.82
N LEU A 216 -1.75 -8.43 5.82
CA LEU A 216 -0.58 -7.55 5.98
C LEU A 216 0.37 -7.65 4.78
N SER A 217 0.64 -8.86 4.30
CA SER A 217 1.49 -9.08 3.12
C SER A 217 0.96 -8.35 1.88
N ASN A 218 -0.35 -8.45 1.61
CA ASN A 218 -0.97 -7.76 0.48
C ASN A 218 -0.90 -6.22 0.60
N ASN A 219 -1.12 -5.68 1.80
CA ASN A 219 -1.03 -4.22 2.06
C ASN A 219 0.42 -3.72 1.97
N TYR A 220 1.39 -4.53 2.42
CA TYR A 220 2.81 -4.23 2.30
C TYR A 220 3.24 -4.14 0.83
N GLN A 221 2.85 -5.12 0.01
CA GLN A 221 3.19 -5.11 -1.42
C GLN A 221 2.57 -3.93 -2.17
N GLN A 222 1.35 -3.53 -1.83
CA GLN A 222 0.68 -2.38 -2.45
C GLN A 222 1.42 -1.06 -2.15
N THR A 223 1.83 -0.85 -0.90
CA THR A 223 2.58 0.36 -0.51
C THR A 223 4.00 0.36 -1.09
N LEU A 224 4.64 -0.81 -1.18
CA LEU A 224 5.91 -1.00 -1.87
C LEU A 224 5.81 -0.62 -3.36
N ALA A 225 4.75 -1.05 -4.05
CA ALA A 225 4.52 -0.70 -5.46
C ALA A 225 4.49 0.82 -5.69
N LEU A 226 3.88 1.58 -4.78
CA LEU A 226 3.89 3.04 -4.82
C LEU A 226 5.28 3.63 -4.57
N SER A 227 6.07 3.04 -3.68
CA SER A 227 7.45 3.46 -3.43
C SER A 227 8.34 3.24 -4.66
N ILE A 228 8.21 2.09 -5.33
CA ILE A 228 8.92 1.79 -6.58
C ILE A 228 8.48 2.75 -7.69
N ALA A 229 7.17 2.96 -7.87
CA ALA A 229 6.63 3.88 -8.88
C ALA A 229 7.08 5.33 -8.63
N ARG A 230 7.08 5.79 -7.37
CA ARG A 230 7.54 7.13 -6.99
C ARG A 230 9.03 7.30 -7.27
N LYS A 231 9.85 6.29 -7.00
CA LYS A 231 11.30 6.34 -7.25
C LYS A 231 11.65 6.45 -8.73
N ARG A 232 10.85 5.85 -9.63
CA ARG A 232 11.01 6.01 -11.09
C ARG A 232 10.73 7.45 -11.55
N GLY A 233 9.84 8.17 -10.87
CA GLY A 233 9.61 9.60 -11.09
C GLY A 233 9.31 9.95 -12.54
N LEU A 234 10.06 10.91 -13.09
CA LEU A 234 9.86 11.42 -14.45
C LEU A 234 10.05 10.35 -15.54
N ALA A 235 10.82 9.29 -15.28
CA ALA A 235 11.04 8.24 -16.27
C ALA A 235 9.74 7.50 -16.68
N ASP A 236 8.67 7.61 -15.89
CA ASP A 236 7.37 7.00 -16.18
C ASP A 236 6.26 7.99 -16.52
N ILE A 237 6.48 9.30 -16.47
CA ILE A 237 5.39 10.28 -16.60
C ILE A 237 4.68 10.18 -17.96
N ALA A 238 5.43 10.00 -19.05
CA ALA A 238 4.88 9.81 -20.39
C ALA A 238 4.06 8.50 -20.49
N HIS A 239 4.50 7.45 -19.80
CA HIS A 239 3.78 6.17 -19.75
C HIS A 239 2.49 6.26 -18.90
N GLN A 240 2.53 7.01 -17.81
CA GLN A 240 1.37 7.29 -16.95
C GLN A 240 0.34 8.15 -17.70
N SER A 241 0.79 9.15 -18.46
CA SER A 241 -0.07 9.97 -19.33
C SER A 241 -0.82 9.12 -20.35
N ARG A 242 -0.10 8.26 -21.08
CA ARG A 242 -0.72 7.34 -22.06
C ARG A 242 -1.68 6.35 -21.41
N PHE A 243 -1.33 5.83 -20.24
CA PHE A 243 -2.22 4.95 -19.49
C PHE A 243 -3.54 5.66 -19.13
N MET A 244 -3.48 6.88 -18.60
CA MET A 244 -4.70 7.65 -18.32
C MET A 244 -5.52 7.90 -19.59
N THR A 245 -4.87 8.26 -20.71
CA THR A 245 -5.56 8.47 -22.00
C THR A 245 -6.22 7.19 -22.51
N ALA A 246 -5.57 6.04 -22.37
CA ALA A 246 -6.15 4.75 -22.76
C ALA A 246 -7.39 4.41 -21.92
N LEU A 247 -7.40 4.75 -20.63
CA LEU A 247 -8.57 4.56 -19.77
C LEU A 247 -9.72 5.52 -20.10
N GLU A 248 -9.42 6.78 -20.37
CA GLU A 248 -10.41 7.78 -20.82
C GLU A 248 -11.06 7.34 -22.15
N ALA A 249 -10.27 6.84 -23.10
CA ALA A 249 -10.77 6.33 -24.38
C ALA A 249 -11.71 5.11 -24.21
N ARG A 250 -11.55 4.34 -23.14
CA ARG A 250 -12.44 3.23 -22.76
C ARG A 250 -13.64 3.68 -21.92
N GLY A 251 -13.76 4.98 -21.59
CA GLY A 251 -14.79 5.50 -20.69
C GLY A 251 -14.65 5.03 -19.24
N LEU A 252 -13.45 4.59 -18.84
CA LEU A 252 -13.19 4.01 -17.52
C LEU A 252 -12.61 5.02 -16.53
N LEU A 253 -12.05 6.14 -17.00
CA LEU A 253 -11.44 7.16 -16.16
C LEU A 253 -11.99 8.54 -16.52
N ASP A 254 -12.33 9.31 -15.49
CA ASP A 254 -12.49 10.76 -15.57
C ASP A 254 -11.42 11.41 -14.67
N ARG A 255 -10.42 12.06 -15.29
CA ARG A 255 -9.32 12.68 -14.54
C ARG A 255 -9.78 13.83 -13.65
N ALA A 256 -10.82 14.57 -14.03
CA ALA A 256 -11.29 15.69 -13.22
C ALA A 256 -11.92 15.18 -11.92
N VAL A 257 -12.72 14.11 -12.00
CA VAL A 257 -13.32 13.44 -10.82
C VAL A 257 -12.22 12.91 -9.89
N GLU A 258 -11.19 12.27 -10.45
CA GLU A 258 -10.10 11.68 -9.69
C GLU A 258 -9.02 12.68 -9.25
N THR A 259 -9.18 13.96 -9.57
CA THR A 259 -8.17 15.01 -9.30
C THR A 259 -6.80 14.69 -9.92
N LEU A 260 -6.80 14.06 -11.10
CA LEU A 260 -5.60 13.78 -11.89
C LEU A 260 -5.31 14.92 -12.88
N PRO A 261 -4.03 15.18 -13.20
CA PRO A 261 -3.67 16.27 -14.09
C PRO A 261 -4.10 16.00 -15.55
N SER A 262 -4.57 17.07 -16.21
CA SER A 262 -4.84 17.07 -17.64
C SER A 262 -3.56 16.83 -18.45
N PRO A 263 -3.65 16.47 -19.75
CA PRO A 263 -2.47 16.34 -20.60
C PRO A 263 -1.58 17.59 -20.63
N ALA A 264 -2.18 18.79 -20.65
CA ALA A 264 -1.44 20.05 -20.62
C ALA A 264 -0.72 20.26 -19.28
N ALA A 265 -1.40 19.98 -18.16
CA ALA A 265 -0.80 20.09 -16.82
C ALA A 265 0.34 19.07 -16.61
N LEU A 266 0.22 17.87 -17.16
CA LEU A 266 1.30 16.87 -17.14
C LEU A 266 2.53 17.35 -17.93
N ALA A 267 2.33 17.94 -19.12
CA ALA A 267 3.42 18.46 -19.92
C ALA A 267 4.15 19.63 -19.22
N GLU A 268 3.40 20.53 -18.57
CA GLU A 268 3.99 21.61 -17.76
C GLU A 268 4.80 21.06 -16.59
N ARG A 269 4.25 20.09 -15.86
CA ARG A 269 4.96 19.43 -14.75
C ARG A 269 6.21 18.69 -15.22
N GLU A 270 6.16 18.00 -16.34
CA GLU A 270 7.32 17.34 -16.95
C GLU A 270 8.43 18.36 -17.26
N ALA A 271 8.07 19.51 -17.85
CA ALA A 271 9.01 20.59 -18.13
C ALA A 271 9.64 21.21 -16.85
N ARG A 272 8.91 21.21 -15.73
CA ARG A 272 9.42 21.64 -14.41
C ARG A 272 10.15 20.54 -13.63
N GLY A 273 10.21 19.31 -14.16
CA GLY A 273 10.81 18.18 -13.47
C GLY A 273 9.99 17.67 -12.28
N GLU A 274 8.66 17.83 -12.32
CA GLU A 274 7.73 17.46 -11.25
C GLU A 274 6.96 16.16 -11.59
N PRO A 275 7.38 14.99 -11.10
CA PRO A 275 6.65 13.75 -11.32
C PRO A 275 5.38 13.66 -10.46
N LEU A 276 4.44 12.78 -10.85
CA LEU A 276 3.24 12.47 -10.07
C LEU A 276 3.55 12.15 -8.60
N THR A 277 2.73 12.68 -7.70
CA THR A 277 2.80 12.44 -6.26
C THR A 277 2.34 11.01 -5.91
N ARG A 278 2.63 10.56 -4.68
CA ARG A 278 2.17 9.25 -4.20
C ARG A 278 0.64 9.12 -4.22
N ALA A 279 -0.08 10.20 -3.94
CA ALA A 279 -1.54 10.23 -3.98
C ALA A 279 -2.09 9.98 -5.38
N GLU A 280 -1.51 10.61 -6.40
CA GLU A 280 -1.87 10.40 -7.81
C GLU A 280 -1.49 8.99 -8.29
N LEU A 281 -0.30 8.50 -7.89
CA LEU A 281 0.13 7.13 -8.19
C LEU A 281 -0.79 6.09 -7.53
N GLY A 282 -1.32 6.37 -6.33
CA GLY A 282 -2.32 5.55 -5.64
C GLY A 282 -3.58 5.34 -6.48
N VAL A 283 -4.11 6.42 -7.06
CA VAL A 283 -5.24 6.36 -7.98
C VAL A 283 -4.91 5.51 -9.20
N LEU A 284 -3.79 5.78 -9.88
CA LEU A 284 -3.40 5.01 -11.07
C LEU A 284 -3.18 3.52 -10.76
N LEU A 285 -2.64 3.19 -9.58
CA LEU A 285 -2.46 1.81 -9.13
C LEU A 285 -3.81 1.10 -8.94
N ALA A 286 -4.79 1.78 -8.35
CA ALA A 286 -6.13 1.23 -8.18
C ALA A 286 -6.81 0.96 -9.53
N TYR A 287 -6.77 1.94 -10.45
CA TYR A 287 -7.32 1.76 -11.80
C TYR A 287 -6.61 0.64 -12.57
N ALA A 288 -5.28 0.54 -12.49
CA ALA A 288 -4.53 -0.54 -13.11
C ALA A 288 -5.01 -1.93 -12.64
N LYS A 289 -5.27 -2.09 -11.33
CA LYS A 289 -5.80 -3.34 -10.77
C LYS A 289 -7.23 -3.62 -11.20
N ILE A 290 -8.12 -2.62 -11.14
CA ILE A 290 -9.53 -2.76 -11.48
C ILE A 290 -9.69 -3.17 -12.95
N VAL A 291 -9.02 -2.46 -13.84
CA VAL A 291 -9.13 -2.67 -15.29
C VAL A 291 -8.51 -4.00 -15.69
N LEU A 292 -7.33 -4.32 -15.15
CA LEU A 292 -6.71 -5.62 -15.41
C LEU A 292 -7.58 -6.77 -14.87
N PHE A 293 -8.20 -6.61 -13.69
CA PHE A 293 -9.12 -7.61 -13.16
C PHE A 293 -10.28 -7.87 -14.13
N SER A 294 -10.94 -6.81 -14.62
CA SER A 294 -12.05 -6.93 -15.57
C SER A 294 -11.63 -7.59 -16.89
N ASP A 295 -10.47 -7.21 -17.44
CA ASP A 295 -9.98 -7.76 -18.70
C ASP A 295 -9.62 -9.25 -18.56
N ILE A 296 -9.06 -9.65 -17.42
CA ILE A 296 -8.57 -11.02 -17.19
C ILE A 296 -9.67 -11.97 -16.75
N VAL A 297 -10.61 -11.54 -15.90
CA VAL A 297 -11.73 -12.39 -15.47
C VAL A 297 -12.66 -12.76 -16.64
N ALA A 298 -12.68 -11.94 -17.69
CA ALA A 298 -13.42 -12.21 -18.93
C ALA A 298 -12.64 -13.10 -19.92
N SER A 299 -11.36 -13.38 -19.66
CA SER A 299 -10.50 -14.22 -20.49
C SER A 299 -10.46 -15.68 -20.02
N ASP A 300 -9.75 -16.53 -20.74
CA ASP A 300 -9.47 -17.93 -20.38
C ASP A 300 -8.24 -18.09 -19.46
N VAL A 301 -7.53 -17.00 -19.14
CA VAL A 301 -6.35 -17.03 -18.24
C VAL A 301 -6.65 -17.70 -16.88
N PRO A 302 -7.76 -17.39 -16.18
CA PRO A 302 -8.02 -17.99 -14.87
C PRO A 302 -8.35 -19.50 -14.91
N ASP A 303 -8.57 -20.06 -16.10
CA ASP A 303 -8.85 -21.49 -16.28
C ASP A 303 -7.59 -22.32 -16.47
N ASP A 304 -6.44 -21.70 -16.73
CA ASP A 304 -5.16 -22.41 -16.85
C ASP A 304 -4.78 -23.04 -15.50
N ALA A 305 -4.53 -24.36 -15.52
CA ALA A 305 -4.22 -25.15 -14.34
C ALA A 305 -2.98 -24.66 -13.59
N HIS A 306 -2.07 -23.94 -14.27
CA HIS A 306 -0.90 -23.34 -13.63
C HIS A 306 -1.28 -22.39 -12.48
N PHE A 307 -2.40 -21.67 -12.60
CA PHE A 307 -2.85 -20.71 -11.60
C PHE A 307 -3.59 -21.35 -10.41
N ASP A 308 -3.75 -22.67 -10.36
CA ASP A 308 -4.26 -23.35 -9.15
C ASP A 308 -3.37 -23.05 -7.94
N ARG A 309 -2.06 -22.87 -8.13
CA ARG A 309 -1.16 -22.47 -7.05
C ARG A 309 -1.50 -21.09 -6.47
N ASP A 310 -1.91 -20.15 -7.33
CA ASP A 310 -2.28 -18.79 -6.95
C ASP A 310 -3.62 -18.79 -6.22
N LEU A 311 -4.55 -19.66 -6.64
CA LEU A 311 -5.79 -19.93 -5.89
C LEU A 311 -5.49 -20.49 -4.50
N MET A 312 -4.65 -21.52 -4.40
CA MET A 312 -4.38 -22.18 -3.13
C MET A 312 -3.63 -21.25 -2.16
N GLY A 313 -2.70 -20.44 -2.66
CA GLY A 313 -1.96 -19.46 -1.86
C GLY A 313 -2.79 -18.26 -1.38
N TYR A 314 -4.02 -18.09 -1.87
CA TYR A 314 -4.96 -17.09 -1.36
C TYR A 314 -5.54 -17.49 0.01
N PHE A 315 -5.72 -18.79 0.24
CA PHE A 315 -6.35 -19.31 1.46
C PHE A 315 -5.29 -19.64 2.53
N PRO A 316 -5.66 -19.62 3.82
CA PRO A 316 -4.81 -20.13 4.90
C PRO A 316 -4.32 -21.56 4.60
N ASP A 317 -3.05 -21.87 4.87
CA ASP A 317 -2.40 -23.15 4.61
C ASP A 317 -3.15 -24.33 5.23
N GLN A 318 -3.66 -24.16 6.46
CA GLN A 318 -4.45 -25.18 7.14
C GLN A 318 -5.69 -25.54 6.31
N MET A 319 -6.33 -24.54 5.70
CA MET A 319 -7.50 -24.71 4.85
C MET A 319 -7.13 -25.24 3.47
N ALA A 320 -6.06 -24.72 2.85
CA ALA A 320 -5.52 -25.20 1.58
C ALA A 320 -5.20 -26.70 1.63
N LYS A 321 -4.67 -27.20 2.75
CA LYS A 321 -4.38 -28.64 2.93
C LYS A 321 -5.64 -29.48 3.17
N LYS A 322 -6.54 -29.02 4.03
CA LYS A 322 -7.69 -29.84 4.51
C LYS A 322 -8.94 -29.77 3.63
N TYR A 323 -9.14 -28.64 2.95
CA TYR A 323 -10.33 -28.33 2.17
C TYR A 323 -9.98 -27.99 0.71
N ALA A 324 -8.93 -28.62 0.17
CA ALA A 324 -8.47 -28.39 -1.20
C ALA A 324 -9.60 -28.59 -2.22
N ALA A 325 -10.40 -29.65 -2.09
CA ALA A 325 -11.51 -29.93 -2.99
C ALA A 325 -12.59 -28.82 -2.96
N GLU A 326 -12.89 -28.27 -1.78
CA GLU A 326 -13.80 -27.14 -1.63
C GLU A 326 -13.24 -25.84 -2.21
N ILE A 327 -11.93 -25.62 -2.13
CA ILE A 327 -11.25 -24.47 -2.73
C ILE A 327 -11.23 -24.59 -4.26
N HIS A 328 -10.88 -25.75 -4.82
CA HIS A 328 -10.94 -25.96 -6.27
C HIS A 328 -12.37 -25.81 -6.82
N GLY A 329 -13.38 -26.25 -6.04
CA GLY A 329 -14.80 -26.06 -6.35
C GLY A 329 -15.36 -24.69 -5.97
N HIS A 330 -14.53 -23.71 -5.60
CA HIS A 330 -15.00 -22.41 -5.14
C HIS A 330 -15.74 -21.66 -6.26
N ARG A 331 -16.94 -21.13 -5.95
CA ARG A 331 -17.77 -20.43 -6.92
C ARG A 331 -17.09 -19.20 -7.54
N LEU A 332 -16.21 -18.54 -6.78
CA LEU A 332 -15.44 -17.38 -7.22
C LEU A 332 -13.98 -17.73 -7.56
N ARG A 333 -13.70 -18.99 -7.97
CA ARG A 333 -12.33 -19.44 -8.28
C ARG A 333 -11.66 -18.51 -9.30
N ARG A 334 -12.36 -18.17 -10.38
CA ARG A 334 -11.84 -17.32 -11.46
C ARG A 334 -11.49 -15.92 -10.95
N GLU A 335 -12.36 -15.33 -10.15
CA GLU A 335 -12.20 -14.01 -9.56
C GLU A 335 -11.03 -13.98 -8.57
N ILE A 336 -10.90 -15.00 -7.72
CA ILE A 336 -9.78 -15.10 -6.75
C ILE A 336 -8.45 -15.19 -7.50
N ILE A 337 -8.34 -16.11 -8.46
CA ILE A 337 -7.13 -16.25 -9.30
C ILE A 337 -6.80 -14.92 -9.98
N THR A 338 -7.80 -14.32 -10.63
CA THR A 338 -7.62 -13.06 -11.34
C THR A 338 -7.11 -11.97 -10.41
N ARG A 339 -7.68 -11.85 -9.20
CA ARG A 339 -7.28 -10.84 -8.22
C ARG A 339 -5.85 -11.05 -7.74
N VAL A 340 -5.47 -12.28 -7.40
CA VAL A 340 -4.11 -12.61 -6.95
C VAL A 340 -3.10 -12.26 -8.03
N VAL A 341 -3.33 -12.72 -9.26
CA VAL A 341 -2.39 -12.53 -10.37
C VAL A 341 -2.32 -11.07 -10.83
N ALA A 342 -3.47 -10.37 -10.89
CA ALA A 342 -3.49 -8.94 -11.23
C ALA A 342 -2.79 -8.09 -10.17
N ASN A 343 -3.00 -8.37 -8.89
CA ASN A 343 -2.28 -7.70 -7.80
C ASN A 343 -0.78 -7.96 -7.89
N ASP A 344 -0.37 -9.22 -8.07
CA ASP A 344 1.03 -9.62 -8.17
C ASP A 344 1.75 -8.89 -9.33
N LEU A 345 1.13 -8.88 -10.51
CA LEU A 345 1.65 -8.22 -11.69
C LEU A 345 1.75 -6.70 -11.48
N VAL A 346 0.66 -6.05 -11.05
CA VAL A 346 0.63 -4.59 -10.89
C VAL A 346 1.54 -4.13 -9.75
N ASN A 347 1.63 -4.89 -8.65
CA ASN A 347 2.51 -4.56 -7.53
C ASN A 347 4.00 -4.60 -7.94
N ARG A 348 4.39 -5.55 -8.80
CA ARG A 348 5.79 -5.70 -9.27
C ARG A 348 6.12 -4.81 -10.48
N GLY A 349 5.15 -4.61 -11.37
CA GLY A 349 5.34 -3.90 -12.64
C GLY A 349 5.02 -2.40 -12.57
N GLY A 350 4.15 -1.99 -11.65
CA GLY A 350 3.61 -0.64 -11.56
C GLY A 350 2.36 -0.41 -12.43
N PRO A 351 1.70 0.75 -12.29
CA PRO A 351 0.37 1.01 -12.86
C PRO A 351 0.33 0.97 -14.38
N SER A 352 1.38 1.42 -15.06
CA SER A 352 1.43 1.49 -16.53
C SER A 352 1.99 0.22 -17.19
N PHE A 353 2.37 -0.81 -16.42
CA PHE A 353 3.11 -1.97 -16.93
C PHE A 353 2.39 -2.68 -18.08
N VAL A 354 1.12 -3.03 -17.89
CA VAL A 354 0.34 -3.78 -18.88
C VAL A 354 0.12 -2.95 -20.13
N ASN A 355 -0.39 -1.72 -19.98
CA ASN A 355 -0.64 -0.82 -21.11
C ASN A 355 0.61 -0.58 -21.95
N ARG A 356 1.78 -0.39 -21.30
CA ARG A 356 3.06 -0.22 -22.01
C ARG A 356 3.44 -1.42 -22.87
N LEU A 357 3.20 -2.64 -22.38
CA LEU A 357 3.50 -3.85 -23.14
C LEU A 357 2.49 -4.03 -24.28
N GLN A 358 1.21 -3.78 -24.05
CA GLN A 358 0.20 -3.81 -25.10
C GLN A 358 0.51 -2.82 -26.23
N GLU A 359 0.86 -1.57 -25.90
CA GLU A 359 1.29 -0.57 -26.89
C GLU A 359 2.54 -1.01 -27.66
N ALA A 360 3.54 -1.57 -26.96
CA ALA A 360 4.83 -1.91 -27.56
C ALA A 360 4.82 -3.20 -28.38
N THR A 361 3.84 -4.09 -28.19
CA THR A 361 3.82 -5.41 -28.81
C THR A 361 2.51 -5.76 -29.54
N GLY A 362 1.46 -4.94 -29.39
CA GLY A 362 0.12 -5.22 -29.94
C GLY A 362 -0.58 -6.43 -29.34
N ARG A 363 -0.09 -6.94 -28.20
CA ARG A 363 -0.63 -8.15 -27.55
C ARG A 363 -1.75 -7.80 -26.56
N THR A 364 -2.55 -8.80 -26.20
CA THR A 364 -3.66 -8.62 -25.27
C THR A 364 -3.18 -8.57 -23.81
N ALA A 365 -4.02 -8.05 -22.90
CA ALA A 365 -3.73 -8.12 -21.46
C ALA A 365 -3.56 -9.57 -20.98
N ALA A 366 -4.33 -10.51 -21.55
CA ALA A 366 -4.22 -11.94 -21.27
C ALA A 366 -2.84 -12.50 -21.65
N ASP A 367 -2.30 -12.12 -22.81
CA ASP A 367 -0.93 -12.50 -23.23
C ASP A 367 0.12 -11.94 -22.28
N VAL A 368 -0.06 -10.69 -21.83
CA VAL A 368 0.84 -10.04 -20.85
C VAL A 368 0.83 -10.80 -19.53
N VAL A 369 -0.34 -11.21 -19.02
CA VAL A 369 -0.45 -11.97 -17.77
C VAL A 369 0.18 -13.36 -17.88
N ARG A 370 -0.07 -14.10 -18.98
CA ARG A 370 0.59 -15.40 -19.21
C ARG A 370 2.11 -15.24 -19.26
N THR A 371 2.59 -14.22 -19.98
CA THR A 371 4.02 -13.95 -20.09
C THR A 371 4.61 -13.56 -18.74
N PHE A 372 3.90 -12.75 -17.95
CA PHE A 372 4.31 -12.45 -16.58
C PHE A 372 4.42 -13.72 -15.73
N ALA A 373 3.48 -14.67 -15.83
CA ALA A 373 3.57 -15.95 -15.13
C ALA A 373 4.80 -16.77 -15.57
N VAL A 374 5.10 -16.82 -16.88
CA VAL A 374 6.33 -17.44 -17.40
C VAL A 374 7.57 -16.83 -16.76
N VAL A 375 7.67 -15.50 -16.74
CA VAL A 375 8.84 -14.80 -16.19
C VAL A 375 8.92 -14.96 -14.66
N ARG A 376 7.80 -14.78 -13.96
CA ARG A 376 7.72 -14.90 -12.49
C ARG A 376 8.20 -16.25 -12.01
N ASP A 377 7.65 -17.32 -12.58
CA ASP A 377 7.88 -18.67 -12.09
C ASP A 377 9.10 -19.32 -12.76
N GLY A 378 9.37 -18.97 -14.02
CA GLY A 378 10.54 -19.41 -14.76
C GLY A 378 11.87 -18.87 -14.22
N PHE A 379 11.88 -17.63 -13.71
CA PHE A 379 13.03 -17.07 -12.98
C PHE A 379 12.96 -17.28 -11.46
N ALA A 380 11.99 -18.03 -10.96
CA ALA A 380 11.78 -18.27 -9.52
C ALA A 380 11.75 -16.97 -8.68
N LEU A 381 11.16 -15.91 -9.23
CA LEU A 381 11.16 -14.60 -8.60
C LEU A 381 10.59 -14.60 -7.17
N PRO A 382 9.52 -15.36 -6.81
CA PRO A 382 9.04 -15.38 -5.43
C PRO A 382 10.12 -15.70 -4.38
N ALA A 383 11.13 -16.50 -4.70
CA ALA A 383 12.25 -16.76 -3.79
C ALA A 383 13.16 -15.53 -3.67
N LEU A 384 13.54 -14.91 -4.80
CA LEU A 384 14.36 -13.70 -4.82
C LEU A 384 13.68 -12.53 -4.07
N TYR A 385 12.37 -12.36 -4.23
CA TYR A 385 11.65 -11.33 -3.49
C TYR A 385 11.68 -11.59 -1.98
N ARG A 386 11.53 -12.84 -1.51
CA ARG A 386 11.69 -13.15 -0.07
C ARG A 386 13.10 -12.82 0.45
N GLU A 387 14.13 -13.02 -0.36
CA GLU A 387 15.50 -12.62 0.00
C GLU A 387 15.64 -11.11 0.13
N ILE A 388 15.03 -10.33 -0.78
CA ILE A 388 15.03 -8.86 -0.70
C ILE A 388 14.17 -8.39 0.48
N ASP A 389 12.99 -8.99 0.71
CA ASP A 389 12.09 -8.66 1.80
C ASP A 389 12.75 -8.89 3.17
N ALA A 390 13.59 -9.93 3.30
CA ALA A 390 14.34 -10.22 4.53
C ALA A 390 15.40 -9.15 4.88
N LEU A 391 15.72 -8.24 3.96
CA LEU A 391 16.61 -7.11 4.19
C LEU A 391 15.89 -5.87 4.76
N ASP A 392 14.56 -5.93 4.95
CA ASP A 392 13.79 -4.81 5.50
C ASP A 392 14.29 -4.43 6.90
N ASN A 393 14.53 -3.13 7.09
CA ASN A 393 15.19 -2.55 8.28
C ASN A 393 16.60 -3.11 8.59
N GLN A 394 17.21 -3.90 7.70
CA GLN A 394 18.60 -4.36 7.81
C GLN A 394 19.57 -3.52 6.97
N ILE A 395 19.08 -2.94 5.87
CA ILE A 395 19.84 -2.06 4.97
C ILE A 395 19.11 -0.74 4.78
N ASP A 396 19.77 0.22 4.13
CA ASP A 396 19.11 1.46 3.73
C ASP A 396 17.94 1.19 2.76
N GLY A 397 16.78 1.80 3.04
CA GLY A 397 15.56 1.57 2.28
C GLY A 397 15.66 2.00 0.80
N GLN A 398 16.52 2.97 0.46
CA GLN A 398 16.75 3.31 -0.95
C GLN A 398 17.48 2.20 -1.69
N VAL A 399 18.47 1.58 -1.05
CA VAL A 399 19.21 0.43 -1.59
C VAL A 399 18.24 -0.75 -1.81
N GLN A 400 17.37 -1.03 -0.84
CA GLN A 400 16.35 -2.08 -1.01
C GLN A 400 15.39 -1.79 -2.16
N LEU A 401 14.93 -0.54 -2.32
CA LEU A 401 14.12 -0.12 -3.47
C LEU A 401 14.86 -0.23 -4.81
N ASP A 402 16.19 -0.09 -4.83
CA ASP A 402 16.99 -0.30 -6.03
C ASP A 402 17.04 -1.79 -6.42
N LEU A 403 17.16 -2.70 -5.44
CA LEU A 403 17.07 -4.15 -5.68
C LEU A 403 15.72 -4.52 -6.31
N TYR A 404 14.60 -4.05 -5.74
CA TYR A 404 13.29 -4.30 -6.35
C TYR A 404 13.16 -3.75 -7.77
N GLN A 405 13.70 -2.55 -8.04
CA GLN A 405 13.69 -1.98 -9.39
C GLN A 405 14.51 -2.78 -10.39
N MET A 406 15.61 -3.40 -9.99
CA MET A 406 16.37 -4.30 -10.86
C MET A 406 15.51 -5.50 -11.28
N VAL A 407 14.74 -6.07 -10.34
CA VAL A 407 13.80 -7.17 -10.64
C VAL A 407 12.64 -6.68 -11.51
N SER A 408 12.03 -5.53 -11.23
CA SER A 408 10.98 -4.94 -12.07
C SER A 408 11.46 -4.69 -13.51
N ARG A 409 12.72 -4.25 -13.69
CA ARG A 409 13.34 -4.09 -15.02
C ARG A 409 13.50 -5.43 -15.73
N LEU A 410 13.98 -6.46 -15.04
CA LEU A 410 14.07 -7.82 -15.58
C LEU A 410 12.70 -8.28 -16.08
N ILE A 411 11.66 -8.13 -15.25
CA ILE A 411 10.28 -8.51 -15.59
C ILE A 411 9.83 -7.78 -16.86
N TYR A 412 9.98 -6.46 -16.92
CA TYR A 412 9.51 -5.67 -18.07
C TYR A 412 10.23 -6.03 -19.37
N VAL A 413 11.57 -6.05 -19.35
CA VAL A 413 12.39 -6.30 -20.56
C VAL A 413 12.15 -7.71 -21.08
N THR A 414 12.12 -8.70 -20.18
CA THR A 414 11.95 -10.10 -20.57
C THR A 414 10.54 -10.36 -21.07
N SER A 415 9.51 -9.83 -20.40
CA SER A 415 8.14 -9.92 -20.89
C SER A 415 7.96 -9.28 -22.26
N GLY A 416 8.55 -8.10 -22.50
CA GLY A 416 8.52 -7.46 -23.81
C GLY A 416 9.21 -8.28 -24.90
N TRP A 417 10.32 -8.95 -24.57
CA TRP A 417 11.00 -9.85 -25.50
C TRP A 417 10.14 -11.08 -25.82
N TYR A 418 9.57 -11.74 -24.81
CA TYR A 418 8.68 -12.89 -25.01
C TYR A 418 7.45 -12.52 -25.84
N LEU A 419 6.77 -11.41 -25.54
CA LEU A 419 5.57 -11.00 -26.27
C LEU A 419 5.82 -10.71 -27.77
N LYS A 420 7.05 -10.30 -28.12
CA LYS A 420 7.47 -10.02 -29.51
C LYS A 420 7.96 -11.27 -30.25
N ASN A 421 8.63 -12.19 -29.56
CA ASN A 421 9.35 -13.29 -30.20
C ASN A 421 8.72 -14.66 -29.97
N ASP A 422 7.91 -14.81 -28.92
CA ASP A 422 7.27 -16.07 -28.60
C ASP A 422 5.92 -16.18 -29.35
N ALA A 423 5.91 -17.09 -30.32
CA ALA A 423 4.73 -17.52 -31.06
C ALA A 423 4.22 -18.89 -30.59
N GLY A 424 4.79 -19.44 -29.52
CA GLY A 424 4.50 -20.77 -29.03
C GLY A 424 3.08 -20.91 -28.49
N THR A 425 2.40 -21.97 -28.93
CA THR A 425 1.10 -22.40 -28.40
C THR A 425 1.25 -23.42 -27.26
N ALA A 426 2.48 -23.65 -26.79
CA ALA A 426 2.77 -24.59 -25.73
C ALA A 426 2.05 -24.19 -24.42
N PRO A 427 1.58 -25.17 -23.62
CA PRO A 427 0.98 -24.91 -22.32
C PRO A 427 1.88 -24.05 -21.43
N LEU A 428 1.27 -23.21 -20.58
CA LEU A 428 1.99 -22.30 -19.70
C LEU A 428 2.99 -23.02 -18.79
N SER A 429 2.58 -24.14 -18.20
CA SER A 429 3.42 -24.98 -17.34
C SER A 429 4.65 -25.54 -18.07
N GLN A 430 4.52 -25.91 -19.34
CA GLN A 430 5.63 -26.39 -20.15
C GLN A 430 6.65 -25.27 -20.41
N ARG A 431 6.18 -24.09 -20.81
CA ARG A 431 7.05 -22.92 -21.05
C ARG A 431 7.84 -22.52 -19.80
N ILE A 432 7.21 -22.61 -18.62
CA ILE A 432 7.85 -22.37 -17.33
C ILE A 432 8.91 -23.43 -17.05
N ALA A 433 8.60 -24.71 -17.23
CA ALA A 433 9.55 -25.80 -16.99
C ALA A 433 10.78 -25.71 -17.92
N GLU A 434 10.58 -25.40 -19.19
CA GLU A 434 11.66 -25.19 -20.16
C GLU A 434 12.60 -24.05 -19.73
N LEU A 435 12.05 -22.92 -19.28
CA LEU A 435 12.84 -21.80 -18.78
C LEU A 435 13.59 -22.17 -17.48
N GLN A 436 12.95 -22.93 -16.58
CA GLN A 436 13.60 -23.40 -15.34
C GLN A 436 14.77 -24.36 -15.62
N GLU A 437 14.61 -25.29 -16.56
CA GLU A 437 15.69 -26.21 -16.95
C GLU A 437 16.83 -25.47 -17.67
N ALA A 438 16.51 -24.53 -18.57
CA ALA A 438 17.51 -23.67 -19.19
C ALA A 438 18.30 -22.87 -18.14
N ARG A 439 17.58 -22.30 -17.16
CA ARG A 439 18.18 -21.55 -16.06
C ARG A 439 19.11 -22.41 -15.21
N LYS A 440 18.65 -23.60 -14.81
CA LYS A 440 19.45 -24.59 -14.05
C LYS A 440 20.74 -24.98 -14.78
N ALA A 441 20.69 -25.10 -16.11
CA ALA A 441 21.86 -25.42 -16.92
C ALA A 441 22.82 -24.23 -17.09
N LEU A 442 22.30 -23.01 -17.19
CA LEU A 442 23.07 -21.81 -17.55
C LEU A 442 23.54 -20.97 -16.36
N GLU A 443 22.74 -20.80 -15.30
CA GLU A 443 23.07 -19.94 -14.14
C GLU A 443 24.45 -20.24 -13.54
N PRO A 444 24.84 -21.51 -13.26
CA PRO A 444 26.15 -21.81 -12.67
C PRO A 444 27.34 -21.38 -13.54
N LYS A 445 27.12 -21.21 -14.85
CA LYS A 445 28.15 -20.84 -15.83
C LYS A 445 27.97 -19.41 -16.34
N LEU A 446 26.87 -18.74 -16.01
CA LEU A 446 26.46 -17.48 -16.61
C LEU A 446 27.56 -16.43 -16.52
N VAL A 447 28.12 -16.21 -15.33
CA VAL A 447 29.21 -15.24 -15.12
C VAL A 447 30.40 -15.53 -16.03
N SER A 448 30.78 -16.81 -16.20
CA SER A 448 31.90 -17.20 -17.06
C SER A 448 31.63 -17.01 -18.56
N LEU A 449 30.36 -17.03 -18.97
CA LEU A 449 29.93 -16.84 -20.35
C LEU A 449 29.75 -15.36 -20.72
N LEU A 450 29.70 -14.47 -19.72
CA LEU A 450 29.52 -13.04 -19.96
C LEU A 450 30.81 -12.38 -20.51
N PRO A 451 30.69 -11.44 -21.45
CA PRO A 451 31.81 -10.60 -21.87
C PRO A 451 32.46 -9.89 -20.68
N ALA A 452 33.76 -9.56 -20.78
CA ALA A 452 34.53 -8.91 -19.71
C ALA A 452 33.81 -7.67 -19.14
N PHE A 453 33.35 -6.76 -20.01
CA PHE A 453 32.63 -5.55 -19.60
C PHE A 453 31.34 -5.84 -18.79
N SER A 454 30.67 -6.96 -19.05
CA SER A 454 29.44 -7.33 -18.32
C SER A 454 29.77 -7.90 -16.94
N ARG A 455 30.88 -8.64 -16.82
CA ARG A 455 31.40 -9.10 -15.52
C ARG A 455 31.85 -7.93 -14.66
N GLU A 456 32.63 -7.02 -15.23
CA GLU A 456 33.08 -5.79 -14.55
C GLU A 456 31.89 -5.00 -14.03
N ARG A 457 30.85 -4.78 -14.85
CA ARG A 457 29.64 -4.08 -14.41
C ARG A 457 28.88 -4.79 -13.28
N ILE A 458 28.90 -6.13 -13.23
CA ILE A 458 28.29 -6.88 -12.13
C ILE A 458 29.11 -6.68 -10.85
N GLU A 459 30.44 -6.76 -10.94
CA GLU A 459 31.34 -6.54 -9.81
C GLU A 459 31.29 -5.11 -9.28
N GLU A 460 31.26 -4.10 -10.15
CA GLU A 460 31.06 -2.69 -9.78
C GLU A 460 29.75 -2.49 -9.03
N LYS A 461 28.65 -3.08 -9.52
CA LYS A 461 27.36 -3.03 -8.84
C LYS A 461 27.40 -3.73 -7.48
N ARG A 462 28.07 -4.87 -7.38
CA ARG A 462 28.22 -5.60 -6.13
C ARG A 462 29.01 -4.78 -5.11
N HIS A 463 30.10 -4.15 -5.53
CA HIS A 463 30.88 -3.25 -4.67
C HIS A 463 30.12 -1.99 -4.29
N GLY A 464 29.26 -1.45 -5.15
CA GLY A 464 28.45 -0.28 -4.84
C GLY A 464 27.26 -0.53 -3.91
N LEU A 465 26.98 -1.79 -3.55
CA LEU A 465 25.91 -2.17 -2.61
C LEU A 465 26.40 -2.30 -1.15
N PHE A 466 27.72 -2.31 -0.94
CA PHE A 466 28.40 -2.38 0.37
C PHE A 466 29.33 -1.18 0.52
#